data_AF-A0A0B1S147-F1
#
_entry.id   AF-A0A0B1S147-F1
#
_cell.length_a   1.000
_cell.length_b   1.000
_cell.length_c   1.000
_cell.angle_alpha   90.00
_cell.angle_beta   90.00
_cell.angle_gamma   90.00
#
_symmetry.space_group_name_H-M   'P 1'
#
loop_
_entity.id
_entity.type
_entity.pdbx_description
1 polymer ?
#
loop_
_entity_poly.entity_id
_entity_poly.type
_entity_poly.pdbx_seq_one_letter_code
_entity_poly.pdbx_strand_id
1 'polypeptide(L)'
;MNVDHAQETLETRDRITHSALAHNQLVVVTTLQLYIYSSRNWNTPVIVDLKDKTVATILQSSRMFLISDGQSLLVFNYDGRNLCEIKVPGNGTNAISQCLIPSLPRLPVFVSSHRNSPSYRYLQVCRT
;
A
#
# COMPACT_ATOMS: atom_id res chain seq x y z
N MET A 1 23.01 12.01 -21.86
CA MET A 1 22.09 10.89 -22.16
C MET A 1 20.86 11.11 -21.32
N ASN A 2 19.71 11.36 -21.95
CA ASN A 2 18.43 11.53 -21.26
C ASN A 2 18.01 10.14 -20.78
N VAL A 3 18.08 9.89 -19.48
CA VAL A 3 17.51 8.68 -18.90
C VAL A 3 16.01 8.94 -18.84
N ASP A 4 15.29 8.59 -19.90
CA ASP A 4 13.83 8.55 -19.87
C ASP A 4 13.43 7.46 -18.88
N HIS A 5 13.28 7.85 -17.62
CA HIS A 5 12.67 7.02 -16.60
C HIS A 5 11.27 6.66 -17.09
N ALA A 6 11.04 5.37 -17.34
CA ALA A 6 9.72 4.89 -17.75
C ALA A 6 8.75 5.15 -16.60
N GLN A 7 7.88 6.13 -16.80
CA GLN A 7 6.87 6.56 -15.84
C GLN A 7 5.54 5.89 -16.18
N GLU A 8 5.04 5.08 -15.26
CA GLU A 8 3.74 4.42 -15.35
C GLU A 8 2.75 5.11 -14.41
N THR A 9 1.55 5.42 -14.89
CA THR A 9 0.46 5.97 -14.08
C THR A 9 -0.50 4.84 -13.75
N LEU A 10 -0.65 4.52 -12.46
CA LEU A 10 -1.60 3.51 -11.97
C LEU A 10 -2.86 4.22 -11.48
N GLU A 11 -3.98 3.96 -12.15
CA GLU A 11 -5.27 4.54 -11.78
C GLU A 11 -6.00 3.66 -10.78
N THR A 12 -6.65 4.29 -9.80
CA THR A 12 -7.55 3.65 -8.84
C THR A 12 -8.94 4.24 -8.98
N ARG A 13 -9.95 3.40 -8.78
CA ARG A 13 -11.35 3.85 -8.82
C ARG A 13 -11.63 4.93 -7.78
N ASP A 14 -11.14 4.70 -6.55
CA ASP A 14 -11.41 5.52 -5.38
C ASP A 14 -10.18 6.29 -4.89
N ARG A 15 -10.39 7.19 -3.93
CA ARG A 15 -9.31 8.01 -3.36
C ARG A 15 -8.33 7.13 -2.60
N ILE A 16 -7.05 7.24 -2.93
CA ILE A 16 -5.93 6.62 -2.21
C ILE A 16 -5.79 7.29 -0.85
N THR A 17 -5.73 6.48 0.21
CA THR A 17 -5.50 6.93 1.59
C THR A 17 -4.09 6.60 2.04
N HIS A 18 -3.57 5.43 1.68
CA HIS A 18 -2.24 4.95 2.05
C HIS A 18 -1.59 4.18 0.90
N SER A 19 -0.26 4.18 0.85
CA SER A 19 0.48 3.32 -0.06
C SER A 19 1.83 2.94 0.57
N ALA A 20 2.30 1.72 0.29
CA ALA A 20 3.59 1.23 0.74
C ALA A 20 4.19 0.32 -0.34
N LEU A 21 5.49 0.52 -0.62
CA LEU A 21 6.26 -0.30 -1.54
C LEU A 21 7.39 -0.99 -0.78
N ALA A 22 7.33 -2.32 -0.70
CA ALA A 22 8.38 -3.14 -0.11
C ALA A 22 8.27 -4.57 -0.66
N HIS A 23 9.35 -5.34 -0.56
CA HIS A 23 9.36 -6.76 -0.94
C HIS A 23 8.77 -7.05 -2.34
N ASN A 24 9.05 -6.18 -3.32
CA ASN A 24 8.56 -6.30 -4.70
C ASN A 24 7.03 -6.20 -4.87
N GLN A 25 6.34 -5.67 -3.87
CA GLN A 25 4.88 -5.52 -3.83
C GLN A 25 4.53 -4.07 -3.46
N LEU A 26 3.67 -3.43 -4.23
CA LEU A 26 3.04 -2.17 -3.85
C LEU A 26 1.65 -2.48 -3.31
N VAL A 27 1.42 -2.09 -2.06
CA VAL A 27 0.11 -2.14 -1.43
C VAL A 27 -0.46 -0.73 -1.43
N VAL A 28 -1.62 -0.55 -2.07
CA VAL A 28 -2.33 0.72 -2.15
C VAL A 28 -3.69 0.54 -1.50
N VAL A 29 -3.99 1.38 -0.53
CA VAL A 29 -5.27 1.39 0.16
C VAL A 29 -6.04 2.61 -0.32
N THR A 30 -7.25 2.38 -0.81
CA THR A 30 -8.21 3.42 -1.13
C THR A 30 -9.25 3.54 -0.02
N THR A 31 -10.27 4.36 -0.22
CA THR A 31 -11.41 4.46 0.72
C THR A 31 -12.24 3.18 0.79
N LEU A 32 -12.26 2.37 -0.28
CA LEU A 32 -13.15 1.19 -0.37
C LEU A 32 -12.41 -0.10 -0.69
N GLN A 33 -11.18 -0.03 -1.18
CA GLN A 33 -10.49 -1.18 -1.76
C GLN A 33 -9.00 -1.17 -1.42
N LEU A 34 -8.43 -2.35 -1.51
CA LEU A 34 -7.02 -2.63 -1.38
C LEU A 34 -6.52 -3.16 -2.72
N TYR A 35 -5.52 -2.49 -3.29
CA TYR A 35 -4.85 -2.91 -4.50
C TYR A 35 -3.46 -3.43 -4.13
N ILE A 36 -3.14 -4.64 -4.60
CA ILE A 36 -1.85 -5.27 -4.40
C ILE A 36 -1.22 -5.46 -5.78
N TYR A 37 -0.23 -4.62 -6.10
CA TYR A 37 0.50 -4.69 -7.35
C TYR A 37 1.80 -5.46 -7.17
N SER A 38 2.10 -6.33 -8.13
CA SER A 38 3.44 -6.91 -8.24
C SER A 38 4.33 -5.96 -9.01
N SER A 39 5.54 -5.69 -8.50
CA SER A 39 6.56 -4.93 -9.23
C SER A 39 6.97 -5.55 -10.58
N ARG A 40 6.66 -6.85 -10.77
CA ARG A 40 6.85 -7.54 -12.05
C ARG A 40 5.77 -7.21 -13.08
N ASN A 41 4.53 -6.98 -12.63
CA ASN A 41 3.40 -6.66 -13.49
C ASN A 41 2.39 -5.79 -12.73
N TRP A 42 2.38 -4.50 -13.07
CA TRP A 42 1.52 -3.49 -12.46
C TRP A 42 0.13 -3.39 -13.10
N ASN A 43 -0.09 -4.04 -14.24
CA ASN A 43 -1.35 -3.91 -15.00
C ASN A 43 -2.50 -4.73 -14.40
N THR A 44 -2.19 -5.76 -13.59
CA THR A 44 -3.17 -6.69 -13.04
C THR A 44 -3.03 -6.77 -11.52
N PRO A 45 -3.43 -5.73 -10.77
CA PRO A 45 -3.43 -5.80 -9.32
C PRO A 45 -4.43 -6.82 -8.81
N VAL A 46 -4.12 -7.43 -7.66
CA VAL A 46 -5.14 -8.10 -6.85
C VAL A 46 -5.94 -7.01 -6.13
N ILE A 47 -7.26 -7.05 -6.28
CA ILE A 47 -8.18 -6.08 -5.67
C ILE A 47 -9.01 -6.77 -4.59
N VAL A 48 -9.04 -6.20 -3.39
CA VAL A 48 -9.81 -6.71 -2.25
C VAL A 48 -10.69 -5.59 -1.72
N ASP A 49 -11.98 -5.86 -1.56
CA ASP A 49 -12.91 -4.88 -0.97
C ASP A 49 -12.68 -4.77 0.54
N LEU A 50 -12.60 -3.52 1.03
CA LEU A 50 -12.50 -3.19 2.45
C LEU A 50 -13.90 -2.88 2.95
N LYS A 51 -14.35 -3.60 3.98
CA LYS A 51 -15.64 -3.35 4.65
C LYS A 51 -15.53 -2.09 5.49
N ASP A 52 -15.78 -0.91 4.92
CA ASP A 52 -15.89 0.41 5.57
C ASP A 52 -14.96 0.63 6.77
N LYS A 53 -13.69 0.27 6.59
CA LYS A 53 -12.64 0.32 7.62
C LYS A 53 -11.65 1.41 7.23
N THR A 54 -11.52 2.42 8.07
CA THR A 54 -10.52 3.47 7.88
C THR A 54 -9.15 2.90 8.24
N VAL A 55 -8.39 2.51 7.23
CA VAL A 55 -7.02 2.05 7.41
C VAL A 55 -6.12 3.18 7.90
N ALA A 56 -5.29 2.90 8.89
CA ALA A 56 -4.36 3.83 9.51
C ALA A 56 -2.89 3.57 9.12
N THR A 57 -2.49 2.33 8.84
CA THR A 57 -1.07 1.99 8.56
C THR A 57 -0.94 0.69 7.78
N ILE A 58 0.10 0.60 6.95
CA ILE A 58 0.52 -0.61 6.22
C ILE A 58 1.92 -1.02 6.70
N LEU A 59 2.10 -2.29 7.05
CA LEU A 59 3.41 -2.89 7.34
C LEU A 59 3.62 -4.12 6.46
N GLN A 60 4.71 -4.16 5.70
CA GLN A 60 4.99 -5.25 4.76
C GLN A 60 6.10 -6.17 5.27
N SER A 61 6.01 -7.45 4.88
CA SER A 61 7.06 -8.46 5.04
C SER A 61 7.25 -9.21 3.73
N SER A 62 8.15 -10.19 3.67
CA SER A 62 8.44 -10.92 2.44
C SER A 62 7.29 -11.78 1.91
N ARG A 63 6.31 -12.16 2.74
CA ARG A 63 5.22 -13.10 2.38
C ARG A 63 3.81 -12.58 2.66
N MET A 64 3.70 -11.62 3.57
CA MET A 64 2.43 -11.08 4.05
C MET A 64 2.58 -9.61 4.40
N PHE A 65 1.46 -8.93 4.56
CA PHE A 65 1.42 -7.57 5.05
C PHE A 65 0.26 -7.41 6.02
N LEU A 66 0.36 -6.38 6.83
CA LEU A 66 -0.58 -6.03 7.86
C LEU A 66 -1.17 -4.66 7.56
N ILE A 67 -2.47 -4.55 7.77
CA ILE A 67 -3.25 -3.32 7.70
C ILE A 67 -3.91 -3.11 9.07
N SER A 68 -3.75 -1.92 9.64
CA SER A 68 -4.43 -1.52 10.88
C SER A 68 -5.61 -0.60 10.53
N ASP A 69 -6.77 -0.77 11.15
CA ASP A 69 -7.95 0.11 10.99
C ASP A 69 -8.31 0.93 12.24
N GLY A 70 -7.39 1.02 13.21
CA GLY A 70 -7.65 1.72 14.48
C GLY A 70 -8.21 0.81 15.60
N GLN A 71 -8.78 -0.34 15.25
CA GLN A 71 -9.45 -1.25 16.18
C GLN A 71 -9.04 -2.71 16.00
N SER A 72 -8.53 -3.04 14.82
CA SER A 72 -8.12 -4.37 14.42
C SER A 72 -6.91 -4.32 13.51
N LEU A 73 -6.15 -5.41 13.53
CA LEU A 73 -5.06 -5.67 12.62
C LEU A 73 -5.49 -6.79 11.69
N LEU A 74 -5.55 -6.48 10.41
CA LEU A 74 -5.86 -7.42 9.35
C LEU A 74 -4.56 -7.87 8.70
N VAL A 75 -4.34 -9.18 8.66
CA VAL A 75 -3.15 -9.77 8.03
C VAL A 75 -3.54 -10.39 6.71
N PHE A 76 -2.92 -9.95 5.64
CA PHE A 76 -3.15 -10.45 4.30
C PHE A 76 -1.88 -11.08 3.73
N ASN A 77 -2.06 -12.10 2.89
CA ASN A 77 -1.02 -12.47 1.94
C ASN A 77 -1.12 -11.60 0.67
N TYR A 78 -0.10 -11.67 -0.18
CA TYR A 78 -0.08 -10.90 -1.44
C TYR A 78 -1.03 -11.41 -2.52
N ASP A 79 -1.71 -12.55 -2.29
CA ASP A 79 -2.79 -13.05 -3.15
C ASP A 79 -4.17 -12.47 -2.76
N GLY A 80 -4.20 -11.52 -1.82
CA GLY A 80 -5.43 -10.85 -1.37
C GLY A 80 -6.25 -11.65 -0.36
N ARG A 81 -5.74 -12.77 0.15
CA ARG A 81 -6.44 -13.56 1.18
C ARG A 81 -6.18 -12.99 2.56
N ASN A 82 -7.24 -12.68 3.29
CA ASN A 82 -7.16 -12.39 4.72
C ASN A 82 -6.82 -13.68 5.48
N LEU A 83 -5.68 -13.71 6.14
CA LEU A 83 -5.20 -14.84 6.92
C LEU A 83 -5.74 -14.80 8.34
N CYS A 84 -5.79 -13.61 8.95
CA CYS A 84 -6.33 -13.41 10.29
C CYS A 84 -6.70 -11.95 10.57
N GLU A 85 -7.63 -11.79 11.51
CA GLU A 85 -8.01 -10.50 12.08
C GLU A 85 -7.76 -10.53 13.59
N ILE A 86 -6.93 -9.62 14.08
CA ILE A 86 -6.64 -9.44 15.50
C ILE A 86 -7.40 -8.22 15.97
N LYS A 87 -8.43 -8.41 16.79
CA LYS A 87 -9.16 -7.29 17.41
C LYS A 87 -8.40 -6.81 18.64
N VAL A 88 -8.10 -5.51 18.70
CA VAL A 88 -7.41 -4.88 19.82
C VAL A 88 -8.45 -4.15 20.67
N PRO A 89 -8.70 -4.56 21.93
CA PRO A 89 -9.61 -3.84 22.81
C PRO A 89 -9.11 -2.42 23.10
N GLY A 90 -9.97 -1.41 22.95
CA GLY A 90 -9.64 0.01 23.19
C GLY A 90 -8.87 0.70 22.05
N ASN A 91 -8.35 1.92 22.27
CA ASN A 91 -7.60 2.72 21.29
C ASN A 91 -6.17 2.19 20.99
N GLY A 92 -5.90 0.90 21.20
CA GLY A 92 -4.56 0.32 21.30
C GLY A 92 -3.76 0.24 20.00
N THR A 93 -4.36 0.39 18.81
CA THR A 93 -3.61 0.30 17.55
C THR A 93 -2.86 1.58 17.18
N ASN A 94 -3.15 2.71 17.85
CA ASN A 94 -2.41 3.97 17.64
C ASN A 94 -0.94 3.86 18.10
N ALA A 95 -0.61 2.85 18.91
CA ALA A 95 0.74 2.59 19.41
C ALA A 95 1.62 1.80 18.43
N ILE A 96 1.10 1.37 17.27
CA ILE A 96 1.93 0.81 16.19
C ILE A 96 2.55 1.99 15.42
N SER A 97 3.30 2.80 16.16
CA SER A 97 4.02 3.96 15.63
C SER A 97 5.24 3.48 14.86
N GLN A 98 5.38 4.06 13.66
CA GLN A 98 6.48 3.92 12.72
C GLN A 98 7.84 3.77 13.40
N CYS A 99 8.37 2.55 13.44
CA CYS A 99 9.79 2.34 13.58
C CYS A 99 10.17 1.06 12.84
N LEU A 100 10.45 1.20 11.53
CA LEU A 100 11.61 0.58 10.86
C LEU A 100 11.61 0.97 9.37
N ILE A 101 12.22 2.10 9.00
CA ILE A 101 13.00 2.13 7.75
C ILE A 101 14.33 2.85 8.01
N PRO A 102 15.33 2.18 8.61
CA PRO A 102 16.71 2.51 8.30
C PRO A 102 16.94 2.13 6.82
N SER A 103 17.14 3.14 5.97
CA SER A 103 17.71 3.04 4.63
C SER A 103 17.29 1.81 3.80
N LEU A 104 16.17 1.90 3.09
CA LEU A 104 15.90 1.00 1.96
C LEU A 104 17.13 0.99 1.04
N PRO A 105 17.75 -0.17 0.72
CA PRO A 105 18.60 -0.25 -0.45
C PRO A 105 17.72 0.14 -1.62
N ARG A 106 18.13 1.18 -2.36
CA ARG A 106 17.41 1.79 -3.47
C ARG A 106 16.84 0.71 -4.40
N LEU A 107 15.58 0.34 -4.17
CA LEU A 107 14.81 -0.28 -5.24
C LEU A 107 14.70 0.79 -6.34
N PRO A 108 14.87 0.43 -7.62
CA PRO A 108 14.84 1.35 -8.76
C PRO A 108 13.44 1.97 -9.01
N VAL A 109 12.55 1.96 -8.01
CA VAL A 109 11.15 2.30 -8.16
C VAL A 109 10.80 3.40 -7.18
N PHE A 110 10.57 4.60 -7.71
CA PHE A 110 10.00 5.71 -6.96
C PHE A 110 8.50 5.74 -7.16
N VAL A 111 7.75 5.77 -6.05
CA VAL A 111 6.30 5.96 -6.04
C VAL A 111 6.03 7.34 -5.49
N SER A 112 5.54 8.24 -6.35
CA SER A 112 5.18 9.59 -5.95
C SER A 112 3.68 9.78 -6.08
N SER A 113 3.08 10.28 -5.01
CA SER A 113 1.69 10.74 -4.99
C SER A 113 1.71 12.27 -5.17
N HIS A 114 1.21 12.78 -6.29
CA HIS A 114 1.40 14.19 -6.66
C HIS A 114 0.45 15.10 -5.89
N ARG A 115 0.99 15.99 -5.05
CA ARG A 115 0.28 16.52 -3.88
C ARG A 115 -0.87 17.52 -4.14
N ASN A 116 -1.26 17.72 -5.39
CA ASN A 116 -1.96 18.92 -5.83
C ASN A 116 -3.48 18.76 -6.08
N SER A 117 -4.10 17.69 -5.58
CA SER A 117 -5.56 17.54 -5.65
C SER A 117 -6.09 16.77 -4.43
N PRO A 118 -7.20 17.20 -3.79
CA PRO A 118 -7.78 16.54 -2.60
C PRO A 118 -8.34 15.12 -2.87
N SER A 119 -8.22 14.62 -4.11
CA SER A 119 -8.65 13.29 -4.55
C SER A 119 -7.52 12.59 -5.30
N TYR A 120 -6.52 12.06 -4.61
CA TYR A 120 -5.52 11.19 -5.25
C TYR A 120 -6.20 9.92 -5.74
N ARG A 121 -6.36 9.78 -7.06
CA ARG A 121 -6.86 8.56 -7.71
C ARG A 121 -5.81 7.89 -8.59
N TYR A 122 -4.56 8.36 -8.50
CA TYR A 122 -3.49 7.84 -9.31
C TYR A 122 -2.18 7.82 -8.52
N LEU A 123 -1.31 6.86 -8.87
CA LEU A 123 0.07 6.79 -8.43
C LEU A 123 0.99 6.88 -9.64
N GLN A 124 2.06 7.64 -9.48
CA GLN A 124 3.10 7.73 -10.48
C GLN A 124 4.27 6.85 -10.05
N VAL A 125 4.62 5.88 -10.88
CA VAL A 125 5.67 4.89 -10.62
C VAL A 125 6.75 5.06 -11.67
N CYS A 126 7.98 5.35 -11.28
CA CYS A 126 9.11 5.46 -12.20
C CYS A 126 10.04 4.26 -12.04
N ARG A 127 10.39 3.57 -13.13
CA ARG A 127 11.46 2.56 -13.16
C ARG A 127 12.79 3.24 -13.54
N THR A 128 13.85 3.02 -12.77
CA THR A 128 15.23 3.48 -13.10
C THR A 128 16.03 2.41 -13.81
#